data_AF-A0A2N5YQE9-F1
#
_entry.id   AF-A0A2N5YQE9-F1
#
_cell.length_a   1.000
_cell.length_b   1.000
_cell.length_c   1.000
_cell.angle_alpha   90.00
_cell.angle_beta   90.00
_cell.angle_gamma   90.00
#
_symmetry.space_group_name_H-M   'P 1'
#
loop_
_entity.id
_entity.type
_entity.pdbx_description
1 polymer ?
#
loop_
_entity_poly.entity_id
_entity_poly.type
_entity_poly.pdbx_seq_one_letter_code
_entity_poly.pdbx_strand_id
1 'polypeptide(L)' 'MKTFKLLPLLILFVAAFSACDTEPEVVPQEIVLQHYTNSNSSLQNDNINDIAVDNTGVVWVATEE' A
#
# COMPACT_ATOMS: atom_id res chain seq x y z
N MET A 1 26.70 -21.19 49.42
CA MET A 1 27.14 -21.29 48.01
C MET A 1 26.20 -20.46 47.14
N LYS A 2 26.77 -19.40 46.54
CA LYS A 2 26.37 -18.68 45.31
C LYS A 2 24.94 -18.10 45.22
N THR A 3 24.90 -16.82 45.58
CA THR A 3 23.96 -15.76 45.23
C THR A 3 23.01 -16.00 44.03
N PHE A 4 21.71 -15.97 44.32
CA PHE A 4 20.59 -15.87 43.39
C PHE A 4 20.51 -14.44 42.77
N LYS A 5 21.62 -13.96 42.21
CA LYS A 5 21.77 -12.61 41.62
C LYS A 5 21.69 -12.59 40.09
N LEU A 6 21.46 -13.75 39.47
CA LEU A 6 21.39 -13.90 38.01
C LEU A 6 19.95 -13.88 37.47
N LEU A 7 18.94 -14.02 38.33
CA LEU A 7 17.53 -14.02 37.92
C LEU A 7 17.08 -12.69 37.27
N PRO A 8 17.42 -11.49 37.79
CA PRO A 8 17.07 -10.23 37.10
C PRO A 8 17.86 -10.04 35.80
N LEU A 9 19.05 -10.63 35.67
CA LEU A 9 19.86 -10.58 34.45
C LEU A 9 19.22 -11.42 33.32
N LEU A 10 18.63 -12.56 33.66
CA LEU A 10 17.92 -13.43 32.72
C LEU A 10 16.64 -12.77 32.19
N ILE A 11 15.89 -12.07 33.05
CA ILE A 11 14.66 -11.35 32.68
C ILE A 11 14.99 -10.18 31.73
N LEU A 12 16.10 -9.48 31.98
CA LEU A 12 16.62 -8.43 31.08
C LEU A 12 17.08 -8.99 29.73
N PHE A 13 17.60 -10.22 29.71
CA PHE A 13 18.00 -10.89 28.48
C PHE A 13 16.78 -11.25 27.62
N VAL A 14 15.71 -11.80 28.21
CA VAL A 14 14.48 -12.16 27.47
C VAL A 14 13.77 -10.94 26.88
N ALA A 15 13.76 -9.81 27.61
CA ALA A 15 13.21 -8.55 27.10
C ALA A 15 13.98 -7.99 25.89
N ALA A 16 15.27 -8.33 25.75
CA ALA A 16 16.10 -7.91 24.62
C ALA A 16 15.86 -8.75 23.33
N PHE A 17 15.35 -9.99 23.45
CA PHE A 17 15.01 -10.82 22.28
C PHE A 17 13.58 -10.60 21.78
N SER A 18 12.69 -10.03 22.61
CA SER A 18 11.28 -9.85 22.25
C SER A 18 11.00 -8.56 21.47
N ALA A 19 12.02 -7.75 21.20
CA ALA A 19 11.97 -6.70 20.17
C ALA A 19 12.59 -7.24 18.87
N CYS A 20 12.12 -8.41 18.41
CA CYS A 20 12.30 -8.74 17.02
C CYS A 20 11.29 -7.88 16.27
N ASP A 21 11.76 -6.82 15.61
CA ASP A 21 10.93 -6.00 14.73
C ASP A 21 10.21 -6.95 13.76
N THR A 22 8.91 -7.16 13.97
CA THR A 22 8.08 -7.76 12.94
C THR A 22 8.01 -6.73 11.83
N GLU A 23 8.76 -6.97 10.75
CA GLU A 23 8.59 -6.25 9.50
C GLU A 23 7.09 -6.26 9.19
N PRO A 24 6.46 -5.10 8.98
CA PRO A 24 5.03 -5.05 8.75
C PRO A 24 4.73 -6.01 7.59
N GLU A 25 3.88 -6.99 7.84
CA GLU A 25 3.40 -7.89 6.80
C GLU A 25 2.83 -6.98 5.70
N VAL A 26 3.50 -6.94 4.56
CA VAL A 26 3.01 -6.22 3.38
C VAL A 26 1.83 -7.05 2.88
N VAL A 27 0.68 -6.89 3.53
CA VAL A 27 -0.59 -7.36 2.99
C VAL A 27 -0.68 -6.73 1.61
N PRO A 28 -0.74 -7.52 0.52
CA PRO A 28 -0.93 -6.96 -0.79
C PRO A 28 -2.17 -6.09 -0.72
N GLN A 29 -2.00 -4.77 -0.81
CA GLN A 29 -3.16 -3.90 -0.85
C GLN A 29 -3.90 -4.26 -2.13
N GLU A 30 -5.10 -4.83 -2.00
CA GLU A 30 -5.94 -5.07 -3.15
C GLU A 30 -6.20 -3.72 -3.82
N ILE A 31 -5.59 -3.52 -4.99
CA ILE A 31 -5.81 -2.34 -5.79
C ILE A 31 -7.20 -2.51 -6.42
N VAL A 32 -8.21 -1.90 -5.80
CA VAL A 32 -9.55 -1.83 -6.36
C VAL A 32 -9.59 -0.66 -7.35
N LEU A 33 -9.59 -0.98 -8.65
CA LEU A 33 -9.71 0.00 -9.71
C LEU A 33 -11.19 0.19 -10.09
N GLN A 34 -11.60 1.45 -10.22
CA GLN A 34 -12.90 1.78 -10.80
C GLN A 34 -12.82 1.61 -12.32
N HIS A 35 -13.68 0.76 -12.88
CA HIS A 35 -13.70 0.47 -14.32
C HIS A 35 -14.73 1.35 -15.06
N TYR A 36 -14.25 2.14 -16.00
CA TYR A 36 -15.06 2.99 -16.88
C TYR A 36 -14.98 2.49 -18.33
N THR A 37 -16.13 2.54 -19.01
CA THR A 37 -16.36 2.16 -20.41
C THR A 37 -17.25 3.22 -21.05
N ASN A 38 -17.39 3.21 -22.38
CA ASN A 38 -18.33 4.08 -23.09
C ASN A 38 -19.80 3.81 -22.69
N SER A 39 -20.10 2.60 -22.20
CA SER A 39 -21.45 2.21 -21.79
C SER A 39 -21.85 2.71 -20.40
N ASN A 40 -20.88 3.04 -19.54
CA ASN A 40 -21.12 3.43 -18.14
C ASN A 40 -20.56 4.82 -17.78
N SER A 41 -20.11 5.58 -18.77
CA SER A 41 -19.49 6.90 -18.58
C SER A 41 -19.76 7.80 -19.78
N SER A 42 -19.18 9.00 -19.77
CA SER A 42 -19.22 9.94 -20.89
C SER A 42 -18.09 9.74 -21.91
N LEU A 43 -17.30 8.66 -21.78
CA LEU A 43 -16.31 8.28 -22.79
C LEU A 43 -17.02 7.96 -24.11
N GLN A 44 -16.49 8.48 -25.22
CA GLN A 44 -17.10 8.24 -26.54
C GLN A 44 -16.76 6.84 -27.06
N ASN A 45 -15.59 6.31 -26.72
CA ASN A 45 -15.12 4.99 -27.12
C ASN A 45 -14.31 4.35 -25.98
N ASP A 46 -14.24 3.01 -25.95
CA ASP A 46 -13.45 2.24 -24.98
C ASP A 46 -11.95 2.26 -25.30
N ASN A 47 -11.59 2.51 -26.56
CA ASN A 47 -10.18 2.60 -26.96
C ASN A 47 -9.64 4.02 -26.69
N ILE A 48 -8.71 4.12 -25.74
CA ILE A 48 -8.07 5.36 -25.32
C ILE A 48 -6.70 5.47 -25.98
N ASN A 49 -6.50 6.54 -26.75
CA ASN A 49 -5.25 6.83 -27.46
C ASN A 49 -4.32 7.73 -26.65
N ASP A 50 -4.87 8.66 -25.85
CA ASP A 50 -4.07 9.57 -25.03
C ASP A 50 -4.86 10.13 -23.83
N ILE A 51 -4.14 10.56 -22.79
CA ILE A 51 -4.69 11.23 -21.60
C ILE A 51 -3.77 12.42 -21.23
N ALA A 52 -4.35 13.61 -21.13
CA ALA A 52 -3.65 14.82 -20.71
C ALA A 52 -4.37 15.51 -19.55
N VAL A 53 -3.64 16.23 -18.72
CA VAL A 53 -4.20 17.07 -17.65
C VAL A 53 -3.80 18.52 -17.92
N ASP A 54 -4.78 19.42 -17.96
CA ASP A 54 -4.50 20.83 -18.17
C ASP A 54 -4.08 21.55 -16.87
N ASN A 55 -3.75 22.83 -16.98
CA ASN A 55 -3.30 23.64 -15.84
C ASN A 55 -4.39 23.92 -14.79
N THR A 56 -5.65 23.57 -15.07
CA THR A 56 -6.77 23.66 -14.12
C THR A 56 -7.05 22.33 -13.41
N GLY A 57 -6.38 21.25 -13.83
CA GLY A 57 -6.58 19.91 -13.30
C GLY A 57 -7.68 19.11 -14.01
N VAL A 58 -8.21 19.61 -15.14
CA VAL A 58 -9.17 18.86 -15.95
C VAL A 58 -8.45 17.78 -16.75
N VAL A 59 -9.03 16.58 -16.74
CA VAL A 59 -8.53 15.42 -17.49
C VAL A 59 -9.18 15.39 -18.86
N TRP A 60 -8.36 15.40 -19.89
CA TRP A 60 -8.75 15.26 -21.29
C TRP A 60 -8.38 13.85 -21.75
N VAL A 61 -9.36 13.13 -22.31
CA VAL A 61 -9.18 11.74 -22.78
C VAL A 61 -9.43 11.72 -24.30
N ALA A 62 -8.42 11.34 -25.07
CA ALA A 62 -8.52 11.17 -26.51
C ALA A 62 -8.91 9.73 -26.82
N THR A 63 -10.05 9.54 -27.48
CA THR A 63 -10.58 8.22 -27.86
C THR A 63 -10.54 8.03 -29.38
N GLU A 64 -10.80 6.82 -29.86
CA GLU A 64 -11.13 6.58 -31.28
C GLU A 64 -12.41 7.30 -31.71
N GLU A 65 -12.59 7.44 -33.04
CA GLU A 65 -13.83 7.92 -33.68
C GLU A 65 -15.02 6.96 -33.53
#